data_AF-A0A7W1UFT8-F1
#
_entry.id   AF-A0A7W1UFT8-F1
#
_cell.length_a   1.000
_cell.length_b   1.000
_cell.length_c   1.000
_cell.angle_alpha   90.00
_cell.angle_beta   90.00
_cell.angle_gamma   90.00
#
_symmetry.space_group_name_H-M   'P 1'
#
loop_
_entity.id
_entity.type
_entity.pdbx_description
1 polymer ?
#
loop_
_entity_poly.entity_id
_entity_poly.type
_entity_poly.pdbx_seq_one_letter_code
_entity_poly.pdbx_strand_id
1 'polypeptide(L)' 'QSGPSGVRVTDVIQDDRPLRTVYDPSHPDADEQGYLHLPNVNPIEEMVNLMSATRAYEANLAVMETGKTMTLRALEMGR' A
#
# COMPACT_ATOMS: atom_id res chain seq x y z
N GLN A 1 -2.16 -3.86 29.48
CA GLN A 1 -1.51 -2.81 28.67
C GLN A 1 -1.47 -3.33 27.24
N SER A 2 -2.45 -2.92 26.43
CA SER A 2 -2.59 -3.40 25.05
C SER A 2 -1.89 -2.41 24.12
N GLY A 3 -0.74 -2.81 23.57
CA GLY A 3 0.03 -2.00 22.64
C GLY A 3 -0.71 -1.81 21.30
N PRO A 4 -0.32 -0.79 20.50
CA PRO A 4 -0.98 -0.45 19.24
C PRO A 4 -0.98 -1.66 18.30
N SER A 5 -2.13 -1.92 17.67
CA SER A 5 -2.32 -3.03 16.73
C SER A 5 -1.34 -2.90 15.57
N GLY A 6 -0.30 -3.72 15.58
CA GLY A 6 0.66 -3.80 14.48
C GLY A 6 0.01 -4.37 13.22
N VAL A 7 0.51 -3.95 12.07
CA VAL A 7 0.17 -4.56 10.78
C VAL A 7 0.71 -5.99 10.74
N ARG A 8 -0.19 -6.96 10.56
CA ARG A 8 0.15 -8.37 10.38
C ARG A 8 0.03 -8.69 8.89
N VAL A 9 1.14 -9.09 8.27
CA VAL A 9 1.13 -9.62 6.90
C VAL A 9 0.33 -10.92 6.93
N THR A 10 -0.80 -10.95 6.23
CA THR A 10 -1.68 -12.12 6.13
C THR A 10 -1.20 -13.10 5.07
N ASP A 11 -0.62 -12.62 3.98
CA ASP A 11 -0.07 -13.47 2.93
C ASP A 11 0.90 -12.71 2.02
N VAL A 12 1.79 -13.43 1.34
CA VAL A 12 2.66 -12.89 0.28
C VAL A 12 2.25 -13.58 -1.03
N ILE A 13 1.41 -12.90 -1.80
CA ILE A 13 0.99 -13.39 -3.12
C ILE A 13 2.02 -12.91 -4.13
N GLN A 14 2.65 -13.85 -4.81
CA GLN A 14 3.58 -13.57 -5.90
C GLN A 14 2.78 -13.25 -7.16
N ASP A 15 3.12 -12.14 -7.82
CA ASP A 15 2.45 -11.70 -9.03
C ASP A 15 3.00 -12.47 -10.25
N ASP A 16 2.20 -13.40 -10.78
CA ASP A 16 2.54 -14.21 -11.95
C ASP A 16 2.43 -13.45 -13.29
N ARG A 17 2.12 -12.14 -13.28
CA ARG A 17 2.07 -11.35 -14.52
C ARG A 17 3.43 -11.41 -15.22
N PRO A 18 3.48 -11.74 -16.52
CA PRO A 18 4.73 -11.84 -17.24
C PRO A 18 5.48 -10.51 -17.19
N LEU A 19 6.80 -10.58 -16.97
CA LEU A 19 7.69 -9.42 -17.07
C LEU A 19 7.55 -8.79 -18.45
N ARG A 20 7.61 -7.47 -18.51
CA ARG A 20 7.49 -6.76 -19.79
C ARG A 20 8.82 -6.87 -20.52
N THR A 21 8.91 -7.80 -21.46
CA THR A 21 10.11 -8.00 -22.29
C THR A 21 10.13 -6.98 -23.43
N VAL A 22 11.20 -6.18 -23.51
CA VAL A 22 11.42 -5.19 -24.58
C VAL A 22 12.70 -5.54 -25.32
N TYR A 23 12.68 -5.57 -26.65
CA TYR A 23 13.88 -5.81 -27.44
C TYR A 23 14.68 -4.50 -27.59
N ASP A 24 15.87 -4.45 -26.99
CA ASP A 24 16.82 -3.34 -27.08
C ASP A 24 18.26 -3.88 -26.96
N PRO A 25 18.87 -4.32 -28.08
CA PRO A 25 20.21 -4.90 -28.09
C PRO A 25 21.33 -3.89 -27.81
N SER A 26 21.02 -2.59 -27.76
CA SER A 26 21.98 -1.52 -27.42
C SER A 26 22.01 -1.17 -25.93
N HIS A 27 21.11 -1.74 -25.13
CA HIS A 27 21.02 -1.46 -23.70
C HIS A 27 22.06 -2.31 -22.92
N PRO A 28 22.84 -1.73 -21.99
CA PRO A 28 23.88 -2.44 -21.24
C PRO A 28 23.32 -3.57 -20.35
N ASP A 29 22.04 -3.47 -19.96
CA ASP A 29 21.32 -4.46 -19.15
C ASP A 29 20.54 -5.50 -19.99
N ALA A 30 20.72 -5.52 -21.32
CA ALA A 30 20.07 -6.51 -22.19
C ALA A 30 20.73 -7.89 -22.03
N ASP A 31 19.92 -8.95 -22.13
CA ASP A 31 20.41 -10.33 -22.11
C ASP A 31 21.22 -10.70 -23.38
N GLU A 32 21.76 -11.92 -23.41
CA GLU A 32 22.54 -12.44 -24.54
C GLU A 32 21.78 -12.43 -25.88
N GLN A 33 20.46 -12.31 -25.85
CA GLN A 33 19.58 -12.25 -27.02
C GLN A 33 19.10 -10.82 -27.34
N GLY A 34 19.51 -9.80 -26.56
CA GLY A 34 19.16 -8.40 -26.78
C GLY A 34 17.82 -7.98 -26.16
N TYR A 35 17.28 -8.76 -25.23
CA TYR A 35 16.03 -8.46 -24.54
C TYR A 35 16.26 -7.87 -23.14
N LEU A 36 15.41 -6.90 -22.81
CA LEU A 36 15.37 -6.23 -21.51
C LEU A 36 14.10 -6.67 -20.77
N HIS A 37 14.26 -7.23 -19.58
CA HIS A 37 13.15 -7.60 -18.71
C HIS A 37 12.77 -6.42 -17.82
N LEU A 38 11.69 -5.73 -18.16
CA LEU A 38 11.17 -4.64 -17.34
C LEU A 38 10.17 -5.17 -16.29
N PRO A 39 10.10 -4.54 -15.11
CA PRO A 39 9.06 -4.86 -14.14
C PRO A 39 7.67 -4.80 -14.76
N ASN A 40 6.80 -5.73 -14.35
CA ASN A 40 5.38 -5.77 -14.69
C ASN A 40 4.55 -4.72 -13.90
N VAL A 41 5.20 -3.85 -13.13
CA VAL A 41 4.57 -2.83 -12.29
C VAL A 41 3.99 -1.70 -13.16
N ASN A 42 2.70 -1.39 -12.96
CA ASN A 42 2.05 -0.26 -13.61
C ASN A 42 2.03 0.95 -12.65
N PRO A 43 2.80 2.02 -12.92
CA PRO A 43 2.86 3.18 -12.03
C PRO A 43 1.49 3.82 -11.77
N ILE A 44 0.56 3.78 -12.72
CA ILE A 44 -0.78 4.35 -12.54
C ILE A 44 -1.58 3.53 -11.53
N GLU A 45 -1.52 2.20 -11.64
CA GLU A 45 -2.16 1.28 -10.69
C GLU A 45 -1.59 1.45 -9.29
N GLU A 46 -0.26 1.51 -9.16
CA GLU A 46 0.39 1.72 -7.86
C GLU A 46 0.09 3.08 -7.25
N MET A 47 -0.03 4.15 -8.06
CA MET A 47 -0.45 5.45 -7.57
C MET A 47 -1.89 5.44 -7.06
N VAL A 48 -2.82 4.74 -7.74
CA VAL A 48 -4.20 4.59 -7.27
C VAL A 48 -4.25 3.79 -5.96
N ASN A 49 -3.47 2.71 -5.85
CA ASN A 49 -3.35 1.94 -4.62
C ASN A 49 -2.81 2.80 -3.47
N LEU A 50 -1.78 3.60 -3.74
CA LEU A 50 -1.22 4.54 -2.76
C LEU A 50 -2.25 5.59 -2.34
N MET A 51 -2.97 6.19 -3.29
CA MET A 51 -4.03 7.16 -2.99
C MET A 51 -5.15 6.55 -2.14
N SER A 52 -5.56 5.32 -2.45
CA SER A 52 -6.55 4.58 -1.67
C SER A 52 -6.06 4.34 -0.23
N ALA A 53 -4.81 3.88 -0.07
CA ALA A 53 -4.20 3.67 1.24
C ALA A 53 -4.12 4.96 2.07
N THR A 54 -3.73 6.08 1.46
CA THR A 54 -3.68 7.39 2.12
C THR A 54 -5.07 7.85 2.59
N ARG A 55 -6.09 7.73 1.73
CA ARG A 55 -7.47 8.10 2.12
C ARG A 55 -8.02 7.21 3.23
N ALA A 56 -7.73 5.91 3.19
CA ALA A 56 -8.12 4.98 4.25
C ALA A 56 -7.46 5.34 5.60
N TYR A 57 -6.19 5.76 5.57
CA TYR A 57 -5.50 6.24 6.76
C TYR A 57 -6.15 7.52 7.33
N GLU A 58 -6.45 8.50 6.50
CA GLU A 58 -7.15 9.74 6.91
C GLU A 58 -8.53 9.44 7.51
N ALA A 59 -9.30 8.55 6.88
CA ALA A 59 -10.61 8.14 7.38
C ALA A 59 -10.51 7.45 8.75
N ASN A 60 -9.55 6.54 8.92
CA ASN A 60 -9.32 5.86 10.20
C ASN A 60 -8.93 6.85 11.32
N LEU A 61 -8.12 7.85 10.99
CA LEU A 61 -7.73 8.89 11.94
C LEU A 61 -8.95 9.71 12.40
N ALA A 62 -9.82 10.12 11.48
CA ALA A 62 -11.04 10.87 11.80
C ALA A 62 -12.00 10.06 12.69
N VAL A 63 -12.15 8.75 12.43
CA VAL A 63 -12.96 7.86 13.27
C VAL A 63 -12.37 7.77 14.69
N MET A 64 -11.05 7.62 14.82
CA MET A 64 -10.38 7.59 16.13
C MET A 64 -10.59 8.88 16.92
N GLU A 65 -10.47 10.04 16.27
CA GLU A 65 -10.65 11.34 16.91
C GLU A 65 -12.11 11.57 17.35
N THR A 66 -13.06 11.16 16.52
CA THR A 66 -14.48 11.18 16.86
C THR A 66 -14.78 10.25 18.04
N GLY A 67 -14.24 9.03 18.03
CA GLY A 67 -14.39 8.07 19.12
C GLY A 67 -13.81 8.58 20.44
N LYS A 68 -12.63 9.21 20.40
CA LYS A 68 -12.01 9.86 21.56
C LYS A 68 -12.92 10.95 22.13
N THR A 69 -13.46 11.81 21.26
CA THR A 69 -14.37 12.89 21.67
C THR A 69 -15.63 12.34 22.32
N MET A 70 -16.26 11.33 21.72
CA MET A 70 -17.43 10.64 22.26
C MET A 70 -17.15 10.04 23.65
N THR A 71 -15.99 9.41 23.81
CA THR A 71 -15.57 8.78 25.08
C THR A 71 -15.39 9.83 26.18
N LEU A 72 -14.76 10.97 25.86
CA LEU A 72 -14.58 12.07 26.82
C LEU A 72 -15.93 12.65 27.27
N ARG A 73 -16.85 12.88 26.32
CA ARG A 73 -18.21 13.34 26.64
C ARG A 73 -18.97 12.35 27.53
N ALA A 74 -18.86 11.05 27.25
CA ALA A 74 -19.45 10.02 28.09
C ALA A 74 -18.91 10.04 29.53
N LEU A 75 -17.60 10.26 29.69
CA LEU A 75 -16.97 10.39 31.01
C LEU A 75 -17.42 11.66 31.75
N GLU A 76 -17.60 12.78 31.06
CA GLU A 76 -18.13 14.03 31.63
C GLU A 76 -19.56 13.87 32.13
N MET A 77 -20.42 13.13 31.42
CA MET A 77 -21.81 12.88 31.83
C MET A 77 -21.96 11.95 33.03
N GLY A 78 -20.99 11.06 33.27
CA GLY A 78 -21.00 10.14 34.41
C GLY A 78 -20.49 10.73 35.72
N ARG A 79 -20.05 11.99 35.71
CA ARG A 79 -19.64 12.77 36.89
C ARG A 79 -20.80 13.55 37.47
#